data_AF-A0A2E1Q059-F1
#
_entry.id   AF-A0A2E1Q059-F1
#
_cell.length_a   1.000
_cell.length_b   1.000
_cell.length_c   1.000
_cell.angle_alpha   90.00
_cell.angle_beta   90.00
_cell.angle_gamma   90.00
#
_symmetry.space_group_name_H-M   'P 1'
#
loop_
_entity.id
_entity.type
_entity.pdbx_description
1 polymer ?
#
loop_
_entity_poly.entity_id
_entity_poly.type
_entity_poly.pdbx_seq_one_letter_code
_entity_poly.pdbx_strand_id
1 'polypeptide(L)'
;MALATLVIWVFLGVGAMGHILKEKMKLSSHCVHRVLRLQNDLKKPLVQILKLNPRAKRLRVQQAQTQKRLARAVATGNEALAAVLTARLIWIANQQLLLRAKQEGLFLQAGLLRQEFHHQSIPGSRQVQKWTHYPDESKTLALTAYPPGSLSPSYKPSMNFSNLQKKSYKISKQISFGFLPERFFSGLPKFLKLNRSCTATLKKQGEFRWTPILKKDKASWRFSYGSA
;
A
#
# COMPACT_ATOMS: atom_id res chain seq x y z
N MET A 1 51.32 0.02 30.55
CA MET A 1 50.83 -0.19 29.17
C MET A 1 49.44 -0.86 29.10
N ALA A 2 49.10 -1.81 29.97
CA ALA A 2 47.80 -2.52 29.93
C ALA A 2 46.55 -1.63 30.17
N LEU A 3 46.67 -0.53 30.93
CA LEU A 3 45.53 0.35 31.19
C LEU A 3 45.13 1.17 29.94
N ALA A 4 46.13 1.66 29.19
CA ALA A 4 45.91 2.44 27.97
C ALA A 4 45.25 1.59 26.87
N THR A 5 45.65 0.32 26.72
CA THR A 5 45.03 -0.59 25.75
C THR A 5 43.58 -0.87 26.11
N LEU A 6 43.27 -1.11 27.40
CA LEU A 6 41.91 -1.36 27.88
C LEU A 6 40.99 -0.16 27.61
N VAL A 7 41.47 1.06 27.85
CA VAL A 7 40.73 2.30 27.55
C VAL A 7 40.42 2.40 26.04
N ILE A 8 41.39 2.16 25.17
CA ILE A 8 41.18 2.18 23.70
C ILE A 8 40.12 1.16 23.28
N TRP A 9 40.15 -0.05 23.83
CA TRP A 9 39.15 -1.10 23.55
C TRP A 9 37.74 -0.70 23.95
N VAL A 10 37.58 -0.06 25.11
CA VAL A 10 36.29 0.47 25.56
C VAL A 10 35.78 1.54 24.60
N PHE A 11 36.63 2.49 24.18
CA PHE A 11 36.23 3.54 23.22
C PHE A 11 35.82 2.96 21.86
N LEU A 12 36.58 1.99 21.33
CA LEU A 12 36.24 1.32 20.08
C LEU A 12 34.93 0.54 20.19
N GLY A 13 34.71 -0.17 21.30
CA GLY A 13 33.48 -0.91 21.56
C GLY A 13 32.25 0.01 21.65
N VAL A 14 32.35 1.11 22.40
CA VAL A 14 31.29 2.11 22.52
C VAL A 14 31.01 2.79 21.18
N GLY A 15 32.05 3.16 20.42
CA GLY A 15 31.93 3.73 19.09
C GLY A 15 31.23 2.80 18.09
N ALA A 16 31.64 1.53 18.05
CA ALA A 16 31.02 0.51 17.20
C ALA A 16 29.55 0.27 17.59
N MET A 17 29.25 0.18 18.89
CA MET A 17 27.88 0.03 19.38
C MET A 17 27.00 1.24 19.02
N GLY A 18 27.54 2.46 19.19
CA GLY A 18 26.88 3.70 18.78
C GLY A 18 26.57 3.76 17.28
N HIS A 19 27.52 3.34 16.44
CA HIS A 19 27.32 3.25 14.99
C HIS A 19 26.23 2.24 14.62
N ILE A 20 26.25 1.04 15.22
CA ILE A 20 25.22 0.01 15.00
C ILE A 20 23.84 0.52 15.42
N LEU A 21 23.73 1.19 16.57
CA LEU A 21 22.47 1.76 17.06
C LEU A 21 21.97 2.86 16.11
N LYS A 22 22.84 3.77 15.66
CA LYS A 22 22.50 4.81 14.68
C LYS A 22 21.95 4.21 13.38
N GLU A 23 22.61 3.19 12.85
CA GLU A 23 22.17 2.52 11.63
C GLU A 23 20.86 1.73 11.82
N LYS A 24 20.65 1.08 12.97
CA LYS A 24 19.35 0.45 13.32
C LYS A 24 18.22 1.47 13.35
N MET A 25 18.45 2.64 13.96
CA MET A 25 17.45 3.71 14.06
C MET A 25 17.10 4.28 12.68
N LYS A 26 18.11 4.54 11.84
CA LYS A 26 17.90 4.95 10.44
C LYS A 26 17.11 3.92 9.64
N LEU A 27 17.49 2.65 9.74
CA LEU A 27 16.81 1.54 9.05
C LEU A 27 15.35 1.42 9.48
N SER A 28 15.10 1.53 10.79
CA SER A 28 13.75 1.48 11.36
C SER A 28 12.91 2.68 10.90
N SER A 29 13.45 3.90 10.99
CA SER A 29 12.77 5.11 10.54
C SER A 29 12.43 5.04 9.05
N HIS A 30 13.38 4.65 8.20
CA HIS A 30 13.15 4.49 6.76
C HIS A 30 12.05 3.46 6.47
N CYS A 31 12.11 2.31 7.13
CA CYS A 31 11.13 1.24 6.98
C CYS A 31 9.71 1.68 7.38
N VAL A 32 9.57 2.38 8.51
CA VAL A 32 8.29 2.93 8.99
C VAL A 32 7.77 4.00 8.03
N HIS A 33 8.61 4.99 7.73
CA HIS A 33 8.24 6.12 6.87
C HIS A 33 7.78 5.65 5.50
N ARG A 34 8.51 4.70 4.91
CA ARG A 34 8.22 4.18 3.58
C ARG A 34 6.87 3.47 3.50
N VAL A 35 6.55 2.59 4.44
CA VAL A 35 5.26 1.89 4.44
C VAL A 35 4.10 2.83 4.77
N LEU A 36 4.30 3.77 5.70
CA LEU A 36 3.28 4.78 6.03
C LEU A 36 3.00 5.71 4.84
N ARG A 37 4.05 6.12 4.12
CA ARG A 37 3.92 6.93 2.90
C ARG A 37 3.07 6.22 1.85
N LEU A 38 3.36 4.95 1.54
CA LEU A 38 2.52 4.17 0.62
C LEU A 38 1.05 4.14 1.05
N GLN A 39 0.77 3.86 2.32
CA GLN A 39 -0.62 3.83 2.80
C GLN A 39 -1.29 5.20 2.72
N ASN A 40 -0.53 6.27 2.98
CA ASN A 40 -1.01 7.64 2.83
C ASN A 40 -1.27 8.01 1.36
N ASP A 41 -0.46 7.51 0.43
CA ASP A 41 -0.66 7.75 -1.01
C ASP A 41 -1.87 6.95 -1.52
N LEU A 42 -2.03 5.69 -1.09
CA LEU A 42 -3.19 4.84 -1.41
C LEU A 42 -4.51 5.36 -0.84
N LYS A 43 -4.47 6.13 0.25
CA LYS A 43 -5.65 6.77 0.85
C LYS A 43 -6.35 7.71 -0.14
N LYS A 44 -5.60 8.45 -0.96
CA LYS A 44 -6.18 9.43 -1.90
C LYS A 44 -7.11 8.81 -2.94
N PRO A 45 -6.68 7.82 -3.76
CA PRO A 45 -7.57 7.17 -4.72
C PRO A 45 -8.70 6.41 -4.02
N LEU A 46 -8.44 5.76 -2.87
CA LEU A 46 -9.49 5.11 -2.07
C LEU A 46 -10.62 6.06 -1.69
N VAL A 47 -10.29 7.22 -1.11
CA VAL A 47 -11.30 8.22 -0.72
C VAL A 47 -12.02 8.78 -1.93
N GLN A 48 -11.32 9.03 -3.03
CA GLN A 48 -11.94 9.53 -4.27
C GLN A 48 -12.94 8.52 -4.85
N ILE A 49 -12.62 7.23 -4.87
CA ILE A 49 -13.56 6.17 -5.30
C ILE A 49 -14.81 6.17 -4.42
N LEU A 50 -14.64 6.23 -3.09
CA LEU A 50 -15.78 6.24 -2.16
C LEU A 50 -16.66 7.49 -2.34
N LYS A 51 -16.07 8.65 -2.62
CA LYS A 51 -16.81 9.90 -2.91
C LYS A 51 -17.65 9.82 -4.19
N LEU A 52 -17.36 8.89 -5.11
CA LEU A 52 -18.15 8.67 -6.32
C LEU A 52 -19.41 7.81 -6.08
N ASN A 53 -19.53 7.16 -4.92
CA ASN A 53 -20.65 6.28 -4.59
C ASN A 53 -22.04 6.95 -4.65
N PRO A 54 -22.25 8.19 -4.16
CA PRO A 54 -23.56 8.85 -4.26
C PRO A 54 -23.99 9.06 -5.70
N ARG A 55 -23.04 9.41 -6.60
CA ARG A 55 -23.30 9.57 -8.03
C ARG A 55 -23.65 8.23 -8.68
N ALA A 56 -22.92 7.17 -8.37
CA ALA A 56 -23.24 5.81 -8.81
C ALA A 56 -24.66 5.39 -8.41
N LYS A 57 -25.03 5.60 -7.14
CA LYS A 57 -26.38 5.30 -6.65
C LYS A 57 -27.45 6.11 -7.39
N ARG A 58 -27.23 7.41 -7.59
CA ARG A 58 -28.16 8.29 -8.32
C ARG A 58 -28.39 7.82 -9.75
N LEU A 59 -27.33 7.50 -10.49
CA LEU A 59 -27.44 7.02 -11.87
C LEU A 59 -28.20 5.70 -11.96
N ARG A 60 -27.97 4.76 -11.03
CA ARG A 60 -28.74 3.50 -10.97
C ARG A 60 -30.22 3.72 -10.70
N VAL A 61 -30.56 4.64 -9.79
CA VAL A 61 -31.96 5.00 -9.52
C VAL A 61 -32.60 5.63 -10.75
N GLN A 62 -31.92 6.57 -11.41
CA GLN A 62 -32.40 7.21 -12.63
C GLN A 62 -32.62 6.19 -13.75
N GLN A 63 -31.69 5.25 -13.93
CA GLN A 63 -31.81 4.16 -14.89
C GLN A 63 -33.07 3.33 -14.62
N ALA A 64 -33.24 2.81 -13.40
CA ALA A 64 -34.38 1.98 -13.03
C ALA A 64 -35.72 2.72 -13.17
N GLN A 65 -35.78 4.00 -12.80
CA GLN A 65 -36.97 4.82 -12.99
C GLN A 65 -37.29 5.06 -14.47
N THR A 66 -36.27 5.32 -15.30
CA THR A 66 -36.44 5.57 -16.73
C THR A 66 -36.87 4.29 -17.45
N GLN A 67 -36.29 3.13 -17.10
CA GLN A 67 -36.71 1.82 -17.60
C GLN A 67 -38.17 1.52 -17.27
N LYS A 68 -38.61 1.77 -16.03
CA LYS A 68 -40.01 1.59 -15.64
C LYS A 68 -40.97 2.49 -16.44
N ARG A 69 -40.59 3.75 -16.68
CA ARG A 69 -41.39 4.67 -17.49
C ARG A 69 -41.43 4.23 -18.96
N LEU A 70 -40.32 3.74 -19.49
CA LEU A 70 -40.23 3.25 -20.86
C LEU A 70 -41.16 2.06 -21.06
N ALA A 71 -41.13 1.08 -20.15
CA ALA A 71 -42.01 -0.08 -20.20
C ALA A 71 -43.50 0.33 -20.22
N ARG A 72 -43.88 1.34 -19.42
CA ARG A 72 -45.24 1.89 -19.44
C ARG A 72 -45.58 2.58 -20.75
N ALA A 73 -44.69 3.42 -21.28
CA ALA A 73 -44.89 4.13 -22.55
C ALA A 73 -45.11 3.15 -23.71
N VAL A 74 -44.31 2.09 -23.76
CA VAL A 74 -44.44 1.00 -24.75
C VAL A 74 -45.77 0.27 -24.57
N ALA A 75 -46.16 -0.10 -23.34
CA ALA A 75 -47.43 -0.77 -23.08
C ALA A 75 -48.66 0.09 -23.46
N THR A 76 -48.55 1.41 -23.38
CA THR A 76 -49.61 2.35 -23.78
C THR A 76 -49.57 2.76 -25.25
N GLY A 77 -48.63 2.24 -26.05
CA GLY A 77 -48.48 2.62 -27.46
C GLY A 77 -48.01 4.06 -27.69
N ASN A 78 -47.43 4.73 -26.69
CA ASN A 78 -46.94 6.09 -26.82
C ASN A 78 -45.49 6.10 -27.33
N GLU A 79 -45.35 6.01 -28.65
CA GLU A 79 -44.05 5.88 -29.33
C GLU A 79 -43.14 7.09 -29.12
N ALA A 80 -43.70 8.31 -29.17
CA ALA A 80 -42.93 9.54 -28.97
C ALA A 80 -42.29 9.57 -27.58
N LEU A 81 -43.04 9.23 -26.54
CA LEU A 81 -42.51 9.15 -25.17
C LEU A 81 -41.48 8.01 -25.03
N ALA A 82 -41.71 6.86 -25.69
CA ALA A 82 -40.77 5.76 -25.70
C ALA A 82 -39.42 6.14 -26.34
N ALA A 83 -39.43 6.87 -27.45
CA ALA A 83 -38.23 7.40 -28.10
C ALA A 83 -37.43 8.34 -27.18
N VAL A 84 -38.11 9.30 -26.53
CA VAL A 84 -37.49 10.24 -25.58
C VAL A 84 -36.86 9.49 -24.38
N LEU A 85 -37.55 8.50 -23.83
CA LEU A 85 -37.05 7.71 -22.70
C LEU A 85 -35.87 6.82 -23.09
N THR A 86 -35.86 6.31 -24.33
CA THR A 86 -34.73 5.56 -24.89
C THR A 86 -33.49 6.45 -25.03
N ALA A 87 -33.63 7.65 -25.59
CA ALA A 87 -32.54 8.63 -25.66
C ALA A 87 -32.01 8.98 -24.25
N ARG A 88 -32.91 9.12 -23.27
CA ARG A 88 -32.52 9.34 -21.87
C ARG A 88 -31.75 8.15 -21.28
N LEU A 89 -32.12 6.91 -21.59
CA LEU A 89 -31.37 5.73 -21.14
C LEU A 89 -29.96 5.69 -21.73
N ILE A 90 -29.79 6.02 -23.01
CA ILE A 90 -28.48 6.12 -23.66
C ILE A 90 -27.63 7.19 -22.96
N TRP A 91 -28.21 8.36 -22.68
CA TRP A 91 -27.52 9.40 -21.93
C TRP A 91 -27.09 8.94 -20.53
N ILE A 92 -27.96 8.24 -19.79
CA ILE A 92 -27.62 7.66 -18.48
C ILE A 92 -26.49 6.63 -18.61
N ALA A 93 -26.53 5.75 -19.61
CA ALA A 93 -25.49 4.75 -19.85
C ALA A 93 -24.12 5.40 -20.12
N ASN A 94 -24.07 6.47 -20.91
CA ASN A 94 -22.85 7.25 -21.13
C ASN A 94 -22.32 7.87 -19.82
N GLN A 95 -23.19 8.40 -18.97
CA GLN A 95 -22.79 8.91 -17.66
C GLN A 95 -22.26 7.81 -16.73
N GLN A 96 -22.80 6.59 -16.81
CA GLN A 96 -22.31 5.43 -16.08
C GLN A 96 -20.93 5.00 -16.60
N LEU A 97 -20.73 4.94 -17.91
CA LEU A 97 -19.43 4.63 -18.52
C LEU A 97 -18.35 5.63 -18.11
N LEU A 98 -18.63 6.93 -18.15
CA LEU A 98 -17.70 7.96 -17.69
C LEU A 98 -17.35 7.80 -16.21
N LEU A 99 -18.34 7.46 -15.38
CA LEU A 99 -18.12 7.21 -13.95
C LEU A 99 -17.22 5.99 -13.75
N ARG A 100 -17.47 4.90 -14.49
CA ARG A 100 -16.67 3.68 -14.45
C ARG A 100 -15.23 3.92 -14.89
N ALA A 101 -15.01 4.61 -16.01
CA ALA A 101 -13.68 4.97 -16.48
C ALA A 101 -12.91 5.78 -15.41
N LYS A 102 -13.58 6.71 -14.74
CA LYS A 102 -12.99 7.47 -13.63
C LYS A 102 -12.63 6.58 -12.43
N GLN A 103 -13.49 5.63 -12.07
CA GLN A 103 -13.21 4.68 -10.99
C GLN A 103 -12.04 3.77 -11.35
N GLU A 104 -12.00 3.23 -12.57
CA GLU A 104 -10.92 2.40 -13.09
C GLU A 104 -9.59 3.16 -13.13
N GLY A 105 -9.57 4.41 -13.58
CA GLY A 105 -8.38 5.27 -13.52
C GLY A 105 -7.82 5.44 -12.10
N LEU A 106 -8.68 5.52 -11.08
CA LEU A 106 -8.26 5.58 -9.67
C LEU A 106 -7.71 4.24 -9.17
N PHE A 107 -8.26 3.11 -9.62
CA PHE A 107 -7.67 1.79 -9.35
C PHE A 107 -6.31 1.65 -10.02
N LEU A 108 -6.15 2.08 -11.28
CA LEU A 108 -4.87 2.06 -11.98
C LEU A 108 -3.84 2.95 -11.26
N GLN A 109 -4.21 4.15 -10.85
CA GLN A 109 -3.34 5.03 -10.06
C GLN A 109 -2.87 4.36 -8.76
N ALA A 110 -3.77 3.71 -8.03
CA ALA A 110 -3.40 2.95 -6.83
C ALA A 110 -2.46 1.78 -7.16
N GLY A 111 -2.54 1.22 -8.38
CA GLY A 111 -1.71 0.11 -8.85
C GLY A 111 -0.29 0.57 -9.12
N LEU A 112 -0.16 1.70 -9.83
CA LEU A 112 1.13 2.35 -10.07
C LEU A 112 1.83 2.73 -8.76
N LEU A 113 1.11 3.28 -7.79
CA LEU A 113 1.68 3.60 -6.47
C LEU A 113 2.24 2.36 -5.75
N ARG A 114 1.56 1.22 -5.87
CA ARG A 114 2.08 -0.06 -5.33
C ARG A 114 3.32 -0.51 -6.10
N GLN A 115 3.27 -0.47 -7.41
CA GLN A 115 4.38 -0.88 -8.27
C GLN A 115 5.64 -0.03 -8.01
N GLU A 116 5.50 1.29 -7.97
CA GLU A 116 6.60 2.21 -7.67
C GLU A 116 7.22 1.92 -6.29
N PHE A 117 6.38 1.65 -5.29
CA PHE A 117 6.84 1.23 -3.98
C PHE A 117 7.66 -0.07 -4.00
N HIS A 118 7.38 -0.99 -4.92
CA HIS A 118 8.18 -2.21 -5.08
C HIS A 118 9.53 -1.94 -5.78
N HIS A 119 9.59 -1.00 -6.73
CA HIS A 119 10.80 -0.70 -7.52
C HIS A 119 11.80 0.23 -6.82
N GLN A 120 11.38 1.10 -5.91
CA GLN A 120 12.32 2.01 -5.25
C GLN A 120 13.34 1.23 -4.40
N SER A 121 14.61 1.19 -4.78
CA SER A 121 15.67 0.61 -3.94
C SER A 121 16.26 1.67 -3.01
N ILE A 122 16.91 1.24 -1.94
CA ILE A 122 17.72 2.16 -1.12
C ILE A 122 19.12 2.18 -1.73
N PRO A 123 19.67 3.35 -2.06
CA PRO A 123 21.04 3.46 -2.54
C PRO A 123 22.00 2.77 -1.56
N GLY A 124 22.79 1.81 -2.05
CA GLY A 124 23.78 1.08 -1.25
C GLY A 124 23.25 -0.10 -0.43
N SER A 125 21.96 -0.46 -0.53
CA SER A 125 21.46 -1.73 0.01
C SER A 125 21.49 -2.82 -1.06
N ARG A 126 22.18 -3.95 -0.82
CA ARG A 126 21.90 -5.19 -1.56
C ARG A 126 20.53 -5.68 -1.13
N GLN A 127 19.49 -5.12 -1.74
CA GLN A 127 18.12 -5.58 -1.57
C GLN A 127 18.07 -7.01 -2.10
N VAL A 128 18.07 -7.99 -1.19
CA VAL A 128 17.61 -9.32 -1.54
C VAL A 128 16.09 -9.18 -1.64
N GLN A 129 15.62 -8.76 -2.82
CA GLN A 129 14.23 -8.95 -3.24
C GLN A 129 14.00 -10.46 -3.36
N LYS A 130 13.91 -11.15 -2.22
CA LYS A 130 13.27 -12.46 -2.20
C LYS A 130 11.79 -12.17 -2.40
N TRP A 131 11.37 -12.30 -3.66
CA TRP A 131 9.99 -12.37 -4.10
C TRP A 131 9.35 -13.58 -3.43
N THR A 132 9.09 -13.46 -2.13
CA THR A 132 8.15 -14.34 -1.46
C THR A 132 6.80 -13.95 -2.04
N HIS A 133 6.29 -14.82 -2.92
CA HIS A 133 4.98 -14.71 -3.53
C HIS A 133 3.97 -14.49 -2.39
N TYR A 134 3.58 -13.23 -2.17
CA TYR A 134 2.56 -12.90 -1.18
C TYR A 134 1.22 -13.32 -1.78
N PRO A 135 0.34 -13.98 -1.00
CA PRO A 135 -0.90 -14.53 -1.52
C PRO A 135 -1.76 -13.40 -2.11
N ASP A 136 -1.96 -13.52 -3.42
CA ASP A 136 -2.96 -12.84 -4.23
C ASP A 136 -3.15 -11.34 -3.94
N GLU A 137 -2.15 -10.55 -4.33
CA GLU A 137 -2.26 -9.08 -4.39
C GLU A 137 -3.18 -8.58 -5.52
N SER A 138 -4.01 -9.44 -6.14
CA SER A 138 -4.81 -9.11 -7.33
C SER A 138 -5.70 -7.88 -7.18
N LYS A 139 -6.06 -7.51 -5.95
CA LYS A 139 -6.84 -6.29 -5.67
C LYS A 139 -5.95 -5.13 -5.21
N THR A 140 -5.85 -4.14 -6.09
CA THR A 140 -5.13 -2.89 -5.87
C THR A 140 -5.64 -2.06 -4.68
N LEU A 141 -6.94 -2.11 -4.40
CA LEU A 141 -7.53 -1.59 -3.17
C LEU A 141 -8.49 -2.65 -2.65
N ALA A 142 -8.58 -2.80 -1.33
CA ALA A 142 -9.46 -3.78 -0.69
C ALA A 142 -10.95 -3.34 -0.71
N LEU A 143 -11.47 -2.99 -1.87
CA LEU A 143 -12.85 -2.55 -2.09
C LEU A 143 -13.66 -3.62 -2.82
N THR A 144 -14.94 -3.73 -2.50
CA THR A 144 -15.91 -4.60 -3.18
C THR A 144 -16.96 -3.76 -3.91
N ALA A 145 -17.22 -4.10 -5.17
CA ALA A 145 -18.23 -3.45 -5.99
C ALA A 145 -19.64 -3.96 -5.63
N TYR A 146 -20.61 -3.05 -5.61
CA TYR A 146 -22.03 -3.36 -5.40
C TYR A 146 -22.94 -2.48 -6.27
N PRO A 147 -23.74 -3.06 -7.19
CA PRO A 147 -23.78 -4.49 -7.54
C PRO A 147 -22.54 -4.87 -8.36
N PRO A 148 -22.09 -6.14 -8.31
CA PRO A 148 -21.04 -6.61 -9.20
C PRO A 148 -21.47 -6.51 -10.66
N GLY A 149 -20.55 -6.20 -11.57
CA GLY A 149 -20.81 -6.11 -13.02
C GLY A 149 -21.60 -4.87 -13.49
N SER A 150 -22.10 -4.03 -12.59
CA SER A 150 -22.80 -2.79 -12.96
C SER A 150 -21.86 -1.80 -13.67
N LEU A 151 -22.38 -1.01 -14.61
CA LEU A 151 -21.68 0.13 -15.20
C LEU A 151 -21.49 1.30 -14.21
N SER A 152 -22.18 1.30 -13.08
CA SER A 152 -22.00 2.32 -12.04
C SER A 152 -22.01 1.69 -10.64
N PRO A 153 -21.01 0.85 -10.33
CA PRO A 153 -20.93 0.19 -9.04
C PRO A 153 -20.64 1.21 -7.95
N SER A 154 -21.23 0.99 -6.78
CA SER A 154 -20.78 1.64 -5.55
C SER A 154 -19.79 0.71 -4.85
N TYR A 155 -18.71 1.26 -4.33
CA TYR A 155 -17.67 0.49 -3.66
C TYR A 155 -17.82 0.56 -2.15
N LYS A 156 -17.60 -0.55 -1.46
CA LYS A 156 -17.52 -0.62 0.00
C LYS A 156 -16.20 -1.29 0.41
N PRO A 157 -15.67 -0.99 1.61
CA PRO A 157 -14.56 -1.77 2.17
C PRO A 157 -14.93 -3.25 2.25
N SER A 158 -14.01 -4.13 1.86
CA SER A 158 -14.20 -5.57 2.04
C SER A 158 -14.26 -5.94 3.54
N MET A 159 -14.89 -7.07 3.88
CA MET A 159 -14.99 -7.52 5.29
C MET A 159 -13.62 -7.62 5.97
N ASN A 160 -12.60 -8.06 5.23
CA ASN A 160 -11.23 -8.19 5.71
C ASN A 160 -10.31 -7.03 5.24
N PHE A 161 -10.85 -5.81 5.13
CA PHE A 161 -10.13 -4.64 4.60
C PHE A 161 -8.74 -4.47 5.23
N SER A 162 -8.66 -4.51 6.56
CA SER A 162 -7.40 -4.27 7.28
C SER A 162 -6.29 -5.28 6.92
N ASN A 163 -6.66 -6.51 6.59
CA ASN A 163 -5.73 -7.57 6.23
C ASN A 163 -5.38 -7.52 4.74
N LEU A 164 -6.36 -7.28 3.87
CA LEU A 164 -6.17 -7.19 2.42
C LEU A 164 -5.45 -5.90 1.98
N GLN A 165 -5.59 -4.83 2.75
CA GLN A 165 -4.90 -3.55 2.52
C GLN A 165 -3.53 -3.49 3.22
N LYS A 166 -3.19 -4.51 4.03
CA LYS A 166 -1.92 -4.60 4.75
C LYS A 166 -0.76 -4.64 3.75
N LYS A 167 0.26 -3.82 3.97
CA LYS A 167 1.50 -3.85 3.20
C LYS A 167 2.69 -3.95 4.12
N SER A 168 3.52 -4.95 3.88
CA SER A 168 4.77 -5.19 4.61
C SER A 168 5.97 -4.85 3.75
N TYR A 169 6.96 -4.20 4.35
CA TYR A 169 8.25 -3.89 3.74
C TYR A 169 9.34 -4.55 4.55
N LYS A 170 10.23 -5.26 3.87
CA LYS A 170 11.41 -5.88 4.46
C LYS A 170 12.64 -5.22 3.86
N ILE A 171 13.57 -4.87 4.73
CA ILE A 171 14.79 -4.16 4.38
C ILE A 171 15.95 -4.81 5.13
N SER A 172 17.06 -5.01 4.42
CA SER A 172 18.31 -5.50 4.99
C SER A 172 19.44 -4.54 4.64
N LYS A 173 20.33 -4.28 5.61
CA LYS A 173 21.54 -3.49 5.42
C LYS A 173 22.73 -4.26 5.99
N GLN A 174 23.78 -4.36 5.19
CA GLN A 174 25.06 -4.88 5.65
C GLN A 174 25.90 -3.69 6.14
N ILE A 175 26.39 -3.79 7.37
CA ILE A 175 27.36 -2.85 7.93
C ILE A 175 28.71 -3.55 7.87
N SER A 176 29.65 -3.00 7.10
CA SER A 176 31.04 -3.42 7.14
C SER A 176 31.77 -2.69 8.26
N PHE A 177 32.67 -3.40 8.93
CA PHE A 177 33.56 -2.82 9.95
C PHE A 177 34.94 -2.51 9.37
N GLY A 178 35.02 -2.12 8.09
CA GLY A 178 36.28 -1.94 7.35
C GLY A 178 37.22 -0.86 7.90
N PHE A 179 36.83 -0.17 8.97
CA PHE A 179 37.69 0.75 9.73
C PHE A 179 38.53 0.03 10.81
N LEU A 180 38.25 -1.25 11.11
CA LEU A 180 38.97 -2.02 12.10
C LEU A 180 40.14 -2.77 11.44
N PRO A 181 41.40 -2.59 11.91
CA PRO A 181 42.55 -3.28 11.35
C PRO A 181 42.43 -4.80 11.49
N GLU A 182 42.59 -5.55 10.39
CA GLU A 182 42.39 -7.02 10.32
C GLU A 182 43.20 -7.80 11.37
N ARG A 183 44.38 -7.28 11.76
CA ARG A 183 45.28 -7.88 12.75
C ARG A 183 44.65 -8.08 14.13
N PHE A 184 43.62 -7.33 14.47
CA PHE A 184 43.00 -7.35 15.80
C PHE A 184 41.65 -8.08 15.83
N PHE A 185 41.08 -8.42 14.68
CA PHE A 185 39.67 -8.89 14.58
C PHE A 185 39.49 -10.09 13.65
N SER A 186 40.52 -10.92 13.49
CA SER A 186 40.50 -12.13 12.63
C SER A 186 39.41 -13.15 12.97
N GLY A 187 38.80 -13.08 14.17
CA GLY A 187 37.67 -13.91 14.59
C GLY A 187 36.29 -13.22 14.60
N LEU A 188 36.19 -11.92 14.32
CA LEU A 188 34.90 -11.22 14.29
C LEU A 188 34.28 -11.24 12.89
N PRO A 189 32.94 -11.25 12.80
CA PRO A 189 32.23 -11.18 11.53
C PRO A 189 32.60 -9.88 10.78
N LYS A 190 33.12 -10.00 9.56
CA LYS A 190 33.51 -8.87 8.69
C LYS A 190 32.36 -7.89 8.41
N PHE A 191 31.12 -8.39 8.50
CA PHE A 191 29.91 -7.60 8.35
C PHE A 191 28.81 -8.01 9.32
N LEU A 192 28.01 -7.04 9.75
CA LEU A 192 26.77 -7.26 10.47
C LEU A 192 25.58 -7.06 9.52
N LYS A 193 24.74 -8.07 9.35
CA LYS A 193 23.45 -7.92 8.65
C LYS A 193 22.38 -7.43 9.62
N LEU A 194 21.89 -6.22 9.38
CA LEU A 194 20.70 -5.69 10.04
C LEU A 194 19.48 -5.96 9.16
N ASN A 195 18.48 -6.63 9.73
CA ASN A 195 17.22 -6.89 9.06
C ASN A 195 16.08 -6.20 9.80
N ARG A 196 15.17 -5.57 9.07
CA ARG A 196 13.96 -4.95 9.62
C ARG A 196 12.77 -5.25 8.73
N SER A 197 11.63 -5.52 9.35
CA SER A 197 10.34 -5.58 8.68
C SER A 197 9.39 -4.58 9.33
N CYS A 198 8.62 -3.88 8.52
CA CYS A 198 7.55 -3.01 8.99
C CYS A 198 6.30 -3.28 8.19
N THR A 199 5.16 -3.19 8.87
CA THR A 199 3.88 -3.37 8.22
C THR A 199 2.93 -2.25 8.63
N ALA A 200 2.21 -1.71 7.67
CA ALA A 200 1.13 -0.78 7.91
C ALA A 200 -0.13 -1.18 7.14
N THR A 201 -1.26 -0.66 7.59
CA THR A 201 -2.56 -0.81 6.94
C THR A 201 -3.35 0.50 7.12
N LEU A 202 -4.47 0.63 6.43
CA LEU A 202 -5.38 1.76 6.59
C LEU A 202 -6.51 1.39 7.57
N LYS A 203 -6.72 2.21 8.59
CA LYS A 203 -7.86 2.09 9.52
C LYS A 203 -8.91 3.15 9.17
N LYS A 204 -10.18 2.71 9.10
CA LYS A 204 -11.32 3.61 8.94
C LYS A 204 -11.59 4.33 10.26
N GLN A 205 -11.68 5.66 10.21
CA GLN A 205 -12.07 6.53 11.34
C GLN A 205 -13.40 7.26 11.09
N GLY A 206 -13.88 7.26 9.85
CA GLY A 206 -15.16 7.85 9.44
C GLY A 206 -15.48 7.41 8.02
N GLU A 207 -16.53 7.98 7.41
CA GLU A 207 -16.95 7.56 6.06
C GLU A 207 -15.85 7.78 5.00
N PHE A 208 -15.18 8.94 5.06
CA PHE A 208 -14.07 9.31 4.17
C PHE A 208 -12.75 9.56 4.91
N ARG A 209 -12.70 9.29 6.22
CA ARG A 209 -11.51 9.50 7.05
C ARG A 209 -10.80 8.17 7.25
N TRP A 210 -9.60 8.09 6.69
CA TRP A 210 -8.71 6.94 6.78
C TRP A 210 -7.35 7.38 7.27
N THR A 211 -6.77 6.59 8.17
CA THR A 211 -5.45 6.86 8.75
C THR A 211 -4.55 5.64 8.59
N PRO A 212 -3.30 5.84 8.14
CA PRO A 212 -2.33 4.77 8.11
C PRO A 212 -1.96 4.41 9.56
N ILE A 213 -2.00 3.13 9.88
CA ILE A 213 -1.62 2.60 11.19
C ILE A 213 -0.52 1.56 11.00
N LEU A 214 0.52 1.65 11.83
CA LEU A 214 1.52 0.59 11.93
C LEU A 214 0.88 -0.62 12.62
N LYS A 215 1.04 -1.79 12.02
CA LYS A 215 0.75 -3.05 12.71
C LYS A 215 1.98 -3.39 13.54
N LYS A 216 1.77 -3.78 14.79
CA LYS A 216 2.83 -4.28 15.66
C LYS A 216 3.32 -5.60 15.07
N ASP A 217 4.34 -5.51 14.22
CA ASP A 217 5.09 -6.70 13.83
C ASP A 217 5.89 -7.16 15.05
N LYS A 218 6.00 -8.48 15.24
CA LYS A 218 7.02 -9.04 16.14
C LYS A 218 8.37 -8.55 15.59
N ALA A 219 8.91 -7.50 16.20
CA ALA A 219 10.17 -6.89 15.82
C ALA A 219 11.30 -7.90 16.02
N SER A 220 11.50 -8.79 15.06
CA SER A 220 12.60 -9.75 15.10
C SER A 220 13.81 -9.10 14.44
N TRP A 221 14.68 -8.53 15.28
CA TRP A 221 16.06 -8.27 14.86
C TRP A 221 16.74 -9.63 14.73
N ARG A 222 16.89 -10.11 13.49
CA ARG A 222 17.77 -11.25 13.23
C ARG A 222 19.14 -10.71 12.87
N PHE A 223 20.07 -10.84 13.80
CA PHE A 223 21.50 -10.76 13.49
C PHE A 223 21.86 -12.07 12.81
N SER A 224 22.33 -11.98 11.57
CA SER A 224 22.98 -13.11 10.91
C SER A 224 24.43 -12.73 10.67
N TYR A 225 25.30 -13.51 11.28
CA TYR A 225 26.72 -13.48 11.03
C TYR A 225 26.98 -14.32 9.77
N GLY A 226 27.69 -13.78 8.80
CA GLY A 226 28.18 -14.58 7.68
C GLY A 226 29.67 -14.80 7.88
N SER A 227 30.08 -16.05 8.00
CA SER A 227 31.44 -16.46 7.69
C SER A 227 31.62 -16.40 6.17
N ALA A 228 32.71 -15.78 5.72
CA ALA A 228 33.14 -15.88 4.33
C ALA A 228 33.70 -17.28 4.07
#